data_AF-A0A7S4W385-F1
#
_entry.id   AF-A0A7S4W385-F1
#
_cell.length_a   1.000
_cell.length_b   1.000
_cell.length_c   1.000
_cell.angle_alpha   90.00
_cell.angle_beta   90.00
_cell.angle_gamma   90.00
#
_symmetry.space_group_name_H-M   'P 1'
#
loop_
_entity.id
_entity.type
_entity.pdbx_description
1 polymer ?
#
loop_
_entity_poly.entity_id
_entity_poly.type
_entity_poly.pdbx_seq_one_letter_code
_entity_poly.pdbx_strand_id
1 'polypeptide(L)'
;MGDLSQRRRSQSSTRTIRTSFQKASRRRRSTRSWTTTSSDHHKLSGLTNSEPLEVDMRSLCSATSILYSRATTAGLKITKPIAGLMLAGILSDSLGFKSPTTTEMDKKHAEELAVLAGLNMTAFFEGMVAAKAKVDQMSPMHLLKLDSKVYTIGGEKLRVSVVETPRPEDVLKKKVSLVHAMKKMVEDEKLDDVLFFVIDIKHETALFLPGSNSASAMVEKAFHTWVHEDSGVALIPGVLSRKKQIIPALEAAVVTKSEVTEL
;
A
#
# COMPACT_ATOMS: atom_id res chain seq x y z
N MET A 1 43.19 -32.16 -35.54
CA MET A 1 42.23 -32.62 -34.51
C MET A 1 42.54 -31.89 -33.22
N GLY A 2 41.62 -31.05 -32.75
CA GLY A 2 41.75 -30.25 -31.53
C GLY A 2 40.43 -29.53 -31.29
N ASP A 3 39.57 -30.16 -30.49
CA ASP A 3 38.20 -29.76 -30.19
C ASP A 3 38.17 -28.58 -29.19
N LEU A 4 37.61 -27.44 -29.63
CA LEU A 4 37.30 -26.28 -28.81
C LEU A 4 35.81 -26.31 -28.44
N SER A 5 35.46 -27.13 -27.47
CA SER A 5 34.12 -27.13 -26.88
C SER A 5 33.92 -25.93 -25.92
N GLN A 6 33.72 -24.74 -26.49
CA GLN A 6 33.12 -23.65 -25.73
C GLN A 6 31.63 -23.92 -25.53
N ARG A 7 31.30 -24.55 -24.40
CA ARG A 7 29.93 -24.58 -23.86
C ARG A 7 29.46 -23.15 -23.58
N ARG A 8 28.81 -22.50 -24.55
CA ARG A 8 27.98 -21.32 -24.29
C ARG A 8 26.81 -21.76 -23.39
N ARG A 9 26.92 -21.49 -22.08
CA ARG A 9 25.75 -21.48 -21.19
C ARG A 9 24.82 -20.37 -21.70
N SER A 10 23.67 -20.73 -22.26
CA SER A 10 22.63 -19.75 -22.57
C SER A 10 22.15 -19.13 -21.27
N GLN A 11 22.52 -17.87 -21.02
CA GLN A 11 21.88 -17.09 -19.96
C GLN A 11 20.50 -16.71 -20.49
N SER A 12 19.43 -17.36 -20.03
CA SER A 12 18.07 -16.95 -20.34
C SER A 12 17.81 -15.57 -19.71
N SER A 13 17.62 -14.54 -20.54
CA SER A 13 17.15 -13.24 -20.07
C SER A 13 15.62 -13.30 -19.90
N THR A 14 15.11 -12.81 -18.77
CA THR A 14 13.67 -12.77 -18.49
C THR A 14 13.17 -11.35 -18.63
N ARG A 15 12.28 -11.09 -19.60
CA ARG A 15 11.55 -9.82 -19.71
C ARG A 15 10.45 -9.79 -18.65
N THR A 16 10.36 -8.69 -17.91
CA THR A 16 9.36 -8.54 -16.83
C THR A 16 8.48 -7.33 -17.09
N ILE A 17 7.16 -7.51 -16.99
CA ILE A 17 6.19 -6.41 -16.92
C ILE A 17 5.87 -6.18 -15.46
N ARG A 18 5.86 -4.92 -15.02
CA ARG A 18 5.53 -4.54 -13.65
C ARG A 18 4.27 -3.70 -13.59
N THR A 19 3.42 -4.01 -12.64
CA THR A 19 2.26 -3.18 -12.27
C THR A 19 2.35 -2.89 -10.78
N SER A 20 2.02 -1.67 -10.34
CA SER A 20 2.14 -1.25 -8.92
C SER A 20 3.54 -1.44 -8.31
N PHE A 21 4.56 -0.91 -8.98
CA PHE A 21 5.99 -1.13 -8.77
C PHE A 21 6.45 -0.98 -7.32
N GLN A 22 5.84 -0.07 -6.55
CA GLN A 22 6.28 0.24 -5.19
C GLN A 22 5.90 -0.79 -4.12
N LYS A 23 4.97 -1.73 -4.35
CA LYS A 23 4.62 -2.79 -3.38
C LYS A 23 5.60 -3.98 -3.42
N ALA A 24 6.40 -4.12 -4.48
CA ALA A 24 7.28 -5.28 -4.67
C ALA A 24 8.70 -5.05 -4.12
N SER A 25 8.89 -5.17 -2.80
CA SER A 25 10.23 -5.28 -2.19
C SER A 25 10.94 -6.60 -2.48
N ARG A 26 10.24 -7.58 -3.10
CA ARG A 26 10.78 -8.89 -3.44
C ARG A 26 11.51 -8.87 -4.79
N ARG A 27 12.78 -8.50 -4.74
CA ARG A 27 13.74 -8.77 -5.82
C ARG A 27 13.92 -10.30 -5.93
N ARG A 28 13.47 -10.95 -7.00
CA ARG A 28 13.91 -12.32 -7.32
C ARG A 28 15.41 -12.25 -7.60
N ARG A 29 16.22 -12.80 -6.69
CA ARG A 29 17.66 -12.54 -6.58
C ARG A 29 18.54 -13.26 -7.60
N SER A 30 18.02 -13.97 -8.59
CA SER A 30 18.84 -14.89 -9.40
C SER A 30 18.76 -14.78 -10.93
N THR A 31 18.15 -13.75 -11.50
CA THR A 31 18.17 -13.51 -12.97
C THR A 31 18.32 -12.03 -13.26
N ARG A 32 19.15 -11.66 -14.25
CA ARG A 32 19.13 -10.32 -14.87
C ARG A 32 17.75 -10.14 -15.52
N SER A 33 16.79 -9.65 -14.75
CA SER A 33 15.45 -9.29 -15.21
C SER A 33 15.43 -7.80 -15.48
N TRP A 34 15.19 -7.40 -16.72
CA TRP A 34 14.98 -6.00 -17.08
C TRP A 34 13.48 -5.76 -17.23
N THR A 35 13.01 -4.63 -16.72
CA THR A 35 11.60 -4.27 -16.84
C THR A 35 11.39 -3.72 -18.24
N THR A 36 10.39 -4.22 -18.96
CA THR A 36 10.06 -3.75 -20.31
C THR A 36 8.91 -2.75 -20.32
N THR A 37 7.97 -2.92 -19.38
CA THR A 37 6.81 -2.03 -19.24
C THR A 37 6.45 -1.88 -17.76
N SER A 38 6.13 -0.66 -17.35
CA SER A 38 5.61 -0.33 -16.02
C SER A 38 4.29 0.44 -16.11
N SER A 39 3.24 -0.05 -15.46
CA SER A 39 1.98 0.70 -15.27
C SER A 39 1.72 0.95 -13.79
N ASP A 40 1.67 2.22 -13.39
CA ASP A 40 1.59 2.57 -11.98
C ASP A 40 0.85 3.90 -11.74
N HIS A 41 0.37 4.06 -10.52
CA HIS A 41 -0.40 5.17 -10.01
C HIS A 41 0.22 5.78 -8.73
N HIS A 42 1.42 5.33 -8.35
CA HIS A 42 2.18 5.88 -7.24
C HIS A 42 3.05 7.08 -7.68
N LYS A 43 3.59 7.82 -6.70
CA LYS A 43 4.66 8.80 -6.96
C LYS A 43 5.84 8.12 -7.65
N LEU A 44 6.27 8.63 -8.80
CA LEU A 44 7.44 8.12 -9.50
C LEU A 44 8.71 8.51 -8.71
N SER A 45 9.46 7.54 -8.22
CA SER A 45 10.70 7.77 -7.47
C SER A 45 11.63 6.57 -7.58
N GLY A 46 12.93 6.82 -7.83
CA GLY A 46 13.97 5.77 -7.77
C GLY A 46 13.88 4.69 -8.85
N LEU A 47 13.18 4.95 -9.96
CA LEU A 47 13.12 4.03 -11.10
C LEU A 47 14.36 4.23 -11.97
N THR A 48 15.21 3.20 -12.05
CA THR A 48 16.37 3.16 -12.96
C THR A 48 16.29 1.90 -13.81
N ASN A 49 16.62 2.02 -15.10
CA ASN A 49 16.68 0.90 -16.04
C ASN A 49 17.88 1.10 -16.98
N SER A 50 18.57 0.03 -17.34
CA SER A 50 19.72 0.12 -18.27
C SER A 50 19.30 0.22 -19.73
N GLU A 51 18.06 -0.12 -20.04
CA GLU A 51 17.49 -0.13 -21.39
C GLU A 51 16.26 0.79 -21.44
N PRO A 52 15.85 1.26 -22.64
CA PRO A 52 14.58 1.98 -22.80
C PRO A 52 13.41 1.21 -22.18
N LEU A 53 12.56 1.93 -21.44
CA LEU A 53 11.44 1.39 -20.67
C LEU A 53 10.14 2.08 -21.09
N GLU A 54 9.09 1.31 -21.39
CA GLU A 54 7.75 1.87 -21.54
C GLU A 54 7.12 2.11 -20.16
N VAL A 55 6.64 3.34 -19.92
CA VAL A 55 6.08 3.74 -18.64
C VAL A 55 4.71 4.40 -18.85
N ASP A 56 3.67 3.88 -18.20
CA ASP A 56 2.32 4.46 -18.15
C ASP A 56 1.99 4.83 -16.70
N MET A 57 2.20 6.10 -16.36
CA MET A 57 1.87 6.66 -15.04
C MET A 57 0.62 7.50 -15.13
N ARG A 58 -0.41 7.17 -14.33
CA ARG A 58 -1.64 7.97 -14.28
C ARG A 58 -2.04 8.26 -12.84
N SER A 59 -2.58 9.46 -12.62
CA SER A 59 -3.18 9.88 -11.36
C SER A 59 -4.57 9.26 -11.17
N LEU A 60 -4.68 7.94 -11.29
CA LEU A 60 -5.89 7.15 -11.04
C LEU A 60 -5.78 6.44 -9.70
N CYS A 61 -6.91 5.97 -9.18
CA CYS A 61 -6.93 5.29 -7.88
C CYS A 61 -6.28 3.91 -7.93
N SER A 62 -6.34 3.20 -9.07
CA SER A 62 -5.83 1.83 -9.18
C SER A 62 -5.06 1.58 -10.47
N ALA A 63 -4.07 0.69 -10.39
CA ALA A 63 -3.38 0.18 -11.56
C ALA A 63 -4.33 -0.59 -12.51
N THR A 64 -5.38 -1.25 -11.99
CA THR A 64 -6.35 -1.93 -12.86
C THR A 64 -7.19 -0.96 -13.67
N SER A 65 -7.44 0.27 -13.18
CA SER A 65 -8.04 1.35 -13.98
C SER A 65 -7.18 1.74 -15.18
N ILE A 66 -5.85 1.78 -14.99
CA ILE A 66 -4.89 2.04 -16.08
C ILE A 66 -4.93 0.88 -17.08
N LEU A 67 -4.87 -0.36 -16.60
CA LEU A 67 -4.90 -1.55 -17.46
C LEU A 67 -6.21 -1.64 -18.25
N TYR A 68 -7.34 -1.30 -17.62
CA TYR A 68 -8.63 -1.26 -18.30
C TYR A 68 -8.63 -0.22 -19.42
N SER A 69 -8.17 1.00 -19.13
CA SER A 69 -8.04 2.08 -20.15
C SER A 69 -7.17 1.65 -21.33
N ARG A 70 -6.06 0.95 -21.07
CA ARG A 70 -5.16 0.44 -22.11
C ARG A 70 -5.83 -0.65 -22.94
N ALA A 71 -6.49 -1.60 -22.28
CA ALA A 71 -7.17 -2.70 -22.95
C ALA A 71 -8.29 -2.21 -23.87
N THR A 72 -9.12 -1.27 -23.40
CA THR A 72 -10.21 -0.70 -24.20
C THR A 72 -9.69 0.13 -25.37
N THR A 73 -8.64 0.93 -25.16
CA THR A 73 -7.98 1.72 -26.22
C THR A 73 -7.37 0.81 -27.29
N ALA A 74 -6.82 -0.34 -26.90
CA ALA A 74 -6.27 -1.33 -27.82
C ALA A 74 -7.34 -2.25 -28.46
N GLY A 75 -8.63 -2.02 -28.19
CA GLY A 75 -9.73 -2.84 -28.71
C GLY A 75 -9.72 -4.29 -28.20
N LEU A 76 -9.08 -4.56 -27.05
CA LEU A 76 -8.99 -5.91 -26.49
C LEU A 76 -10.30 -6.30 -25.81
N LYS A 77 -10.78 -7.51 -26.12
CA LYS A 77 -11.95 -8.09 -25.46
C LYS A 77 -11.58 -8.58 -24.05
N ILE A 78 -12.21 -7.99 -23.04
CA ILE A 78 -12.05 -8.41 -21.65
C ILE A 78 -13.05 -9.52 -21.33
N THR A 79 -12.56 -10.63 -20.79
CA THR A 79 -13.41 -11.76 -20.39
C THR A 79 -14.05 -11.50 -19.02
N LYS A 80 -15.20 -12.14 -18.75
CA LYS A 80 -15.94 -12.00 -17.48
C LYS A 80 -15.06 -12.18 -16.22
N PRO A 81 -14.17 -13.20 -16.13
CA PRO A 81 -13.30 -13.37 -14.95
C PRO A 81 -12.26 -12.25 -14.82
N ILE A 82 -11.69 -11.79 -15.93
CA ILE A 82 -10.71 -10.69 -15.91
C ILE A 82 -11.38 -9.37 -15.51
N ALA A 83 -12.61 -9.14 -15.99
CA ALA A 83 -13.39 -7.98 -15.58
C ALA A 83 -13.64 -7.98 -14.06
N GLY A 84 -13.99 -9.13 -13.48
CA GLY A 84 -14.15 -9.27 -12.03
C GLY A 84 -12.86 -8.99 -11.24
N LEU A 85 -11.70 -9.43 -11.74
CA LEU A 85 -10.40 -9.14 -11.11
C LEU A 85 -10.01 -7.66 -11.22
N MET A 86 -10.24 -7.04 -12.38
CA MET A 86 -9.99 -5.60 -12.56
C MET A 86 -10.89 -4.78 -11.64
N LEU A 87 -12.18 -5.12 -11.57
CA LEU A 87 -13.15 -4.51 -10.66
C LEU A 87 -12.71 -4.64 -9.20
N ALA A 88 -12.29 -5.83 -8.77
CA ALA A 88 -11.78 -6.05 -7.43
C ALA A 88 -10.57 -5.17 -7.12
N GLY A 89 -9.66 -4.98 -8.08
CA GLY A 89 -8.53 -4.06 -7.95
C GLY A 89 -8.97 -2.61 -7.71
N ILE A 90 -9.93 -2.11 -8.50
CA ILE A 90 -10.44 -0.75 -8.36
C ILE A 90 -11.14 -0.57 -7.01
N LEU A 91 -12.06 -1.48 -6.65
CA LEU A 91 -12.81 -1.42 -5.40
C LEU A 91 -11.89 -1.56 -4.17
N SER A 92 -10.83 -2.36 -4.26
CA SER A 92 -9.85 -2.50 -3.19
C SER A 92 -9.05 -1.22 -2.95
N ASP A 93 -8.46 -0.64 -4.00
CA ASP A 93 -7.63 0.57 -3.84
C ASP A 93 -8.48 1.83 -3.54
N SER A 94 -9.73 1.85 -4.00
CA SER A 94 -10.67 2.95 -3.76
C SER A 94 -11.44 2.84 -2.45
N LEU A 95 -11.30 1.74 -1.71
CA LEU A 95 -12.11 1.45 -0.51
C LEU A 95 -13.61 1.57 -0.78
N GLY A 96 -14.08 1.01 -1.89
CA GLY A 96 -15.47 1.17 -2.33
C GLY A 96 -15.80 2.63 -2.63
N PHE A 97 -14.87 3.34 -3.30
CA PHE A 97 -14.94 4.76 -3.66
C PHE A 97 -14.85 5.78 -2.53
N LYS A 98 -14.62 5.34 -1.28
CA LYS A 98 -14.41 6.23 -0.13
C LYS A 98 -13.01 6.84 -0.07
N SER A 99 -12.03 6.22 -0.72
CA SER A 99 -10.66 6.72 -0.70
C SER A 99 -10.57 8.09 -1.38
N PRO A 100 -9.83 9.06 -0.81
CA PRO A 100 -9.60 10.36 -1.45
C PRO A 100 -8.74 10.25 -2.72
N THR A 101 -8.20 9.07 -3.04
CA THR A 101 -7.52 8.81 -4.32
C THR A 101 -8.48 8.48 -5.47
N THR A 102 -9.75 8.23 -5.18
CA THR A 102 -10.77 7.84 -6.17
C THR A 102 -11.06 8.98 -7.14
N THR A 103 -11.05 8.67 -8.45
CA THR A 103 -11.44 9.61 -9.51
C THR A 103 -12.77 9.18 -10.16
N GLU A 104 -13.42 10.09 -10.89
CA GLU A 104 -14.63 9.76 -11.67
C GLU A 104 -14.36 8.71 -12.76
N MET A 105 -13.14 8.69 -13.30
CA MET A 105 -12.73 7.66 -14.25
C MET A 105 -12.66 6.27 -13.60
N ASP A 106 -12.23 6.18 -12.34
CA ASP A 106 -12.24 4.91 -11.60
C ASP A 106 -13.66 4.38 -11.39
N LYS A 107 -14.61 5.26 -11.04
CA LYS A 107 -16.03 4.90 -10.87
C LYS A 107 -16.63 4.40 -12.17
N LYS A 108 -16.43 5.14 -13.28
CA LYS A 108 -16.89 4.74 -14.61
C LYS A 108 -16.35 3.38 -15.02
N HIS A 109 -15.04 3.16 -14.86
CA HIS A 109 -14.43 1.87 -15.19
C HIS A 109 -15.00 0.74 -14.33
N ALA A 110 -15.21 0.97 -13.03
CA ALA A 110 -15.80 -0.03 -12.15
C ALA A 110 -17.25 -0.39 -12.55
N GLU A 111 -18.07 0.59 -12.94
CA GLU A 111 -19.43 0.35 -13.44
C GLU A 111 -19.42 -0.52 -14.71
N GLU A 112 -18.60 -0.17 -15.70
CA GLU A 112 -18.46 -0.94 -16.94
C GLU A 112 -17.95 -2.36 -16.65
N LEU A 113 -16.95 -2.49 -15.78
CA LEU A 113 -16.39 -3.78 -15.38
C LEU A 113 -17.40 -4.64 -14.61
N ALA A 114 -18.26 -4.05 -13.78
CA ALA A 114 -19.31 -4.77 -13.06
C ALA A 114 -20.35 -5.36 -14.03
N VAL A 115 -20.74 -4.59 -15.05
CA VAL A 115 -21.62 -5.08 -16.13
C VAL A 115 -20.95 -6.23 -16.89
N LEU A 116 -19.69 -6.05 -17.32
CA LEU A 116 -18.92 -7.09 -18.02
C LEU A 116 -18.73 -8.36 -17.19
N ALA A 117 -18.53 -8.20 -15.87
CA ALA A 117 -18.40 -9.29 -14.92
C ALA A 117 -19.74 -9.92 -14.54
N GLY A 118 -20.87 -9.29 -14.85
CA GLY A 118 -22.20 -9.70 -14.39
C GLY A 118 -22.30 -9.74 -12.86
N LEU A 119 -21.71 -8.76 -12.17
CA LEU A 119 -21.66 -8.68 -10.72
C LEU A 119 -22.46 -7.47 -10.21
N ASN A 120 -23.17 -7.63 -9.09
CA ASN A 120 -23.67 -6.49 -8.34
C ASN A 120 -22.49 -5.87 -7.56
N MET A 121 -22.14 -4.63 -7.88
CA MET A 121 -20.94 -3.97 -7.35
C MET A 121 -20.96 -3.83 -5.82
N THR A 122 -22.09 -3.45 -5.24
CA THR A 122 -22.24 -3.29 -3.78
C THR A 122 -22.06 -4.63 -3.06
N ALA A 123 -22.81 -5.65 -3.45
CA ALA A 123 -22.72 -6.98 -2.85
C ALA A 123 -21.33 -7.60 -3.04
N PHE A 124 -20.69 -7.37 -4.19
CA PHE A 124 -19.34 -7.83 -4.45
C PHE A 124 -18.32 -7.16 -3.54
N PHE A 125 -18.40 -5.83 -3.36
CA PHE A 125 -17.52 -5.11 -2.44
C PHE A 125 -17.71 -5.56 -0.98
N GLU A 126 -18.95 -5.71 -0.53
CA GLU A 126 -19.25 -6.22 0.81
C GLU A 126 -18.66 -7.61 1.04
N GLY A 127 -18.77 -8.51 0.06
CA GLY A 127 -18.14 -9.83 0.09
C GLY A 127 -16.61 -9.76 0.16
N MET A 128 -15.99 -8.87 -0.61
CA MET A 128 -14.53 -8.63 -0.55
C MET A 128 -14.10 -8.13 0.84
N VAL A 129 -14.84 -7.17 1.40
CA VAL A 129 -14.57 -6.59 2.72
C VAL A 129 -14.72 -7.67 3.80
N ALA A 130 -15.76 -8.49 3.75
CA ALA A 130 -15.96 -9.61 4.68
C ALA A 130 -14.84 -10.65 4.60
N ALA A 131 -14.36 -10.96 3.38
CA ALA A 131 -13.24 -11.86 3.17
C ALA A 131 -11.91 -11.29 3.71
N LYS A 132 -11.69 -9.97 3.54
CA LYS A 132 -10.52 -9.26 4.09
C LYS A 132 -10.56 -9.19 5.62
N ALA A 133 -11.75 -9.13 6.22
CA ALA A 133 -11.95 -9.01 7.66
C ALA A 133 -11.62 -10.28 8.48
N LYS A 134 -11.12 -11.36 7.87
CA LYS A 134 -10.49 -12.49 8.60
C LYS A 134 -9.09 -12.14 9.16
N VAL A 135 -8.91 -10.89 9.57
CA VAL A 135 -7.69 -10.37 10.20
C VAL A 135 -7.46 -10.95 11.59
N ASP A 136 -8.53 -11.40 12.25
CA ASP A 136 -8.52 -12.10 13.53
C ASP A 136 -7.72 -13.41 13.48
N GLN A 137 -7.66 -14.08 12.32
CA GLN A 137 -6.89 -15.32 12.14
C GLN A 137 -5.42 -15.07 11.79
N MET A 138 -5.04 -13.83 11.48
CA MET A 138 -3.66 -13.50 11.14
C MET A 138 -2.79 -13.35 12.39
N SER A 139 -1.50 -13.67 12.24
CA SER A 139 -0.51 -13.40 13.28
C SER A 139 -0.22 -11.89 13.37
N PRO A 140 0.16 -11.36 14.54
CA PRO A 140 0.51 -9.94 14.70
C PRO A 140 1.59 -9.48 13.70
N MET A 141 2.62 -10.30 13.49
CA MET A 141 3.69 -10.00 12.53
C MET A 141 3.16 -9.93 11.08
N HIS A 142 2.18 -10.76 10.72
CA HIS A 142 1.57 -10.70 9.39
C HIS A 142 0.72 -9.43 9.24
N LEU A 143 -0.07 -9.06 10.26
CA LEU A 143 -0.86 -7.83 10.26
C LEU A 143 0.03 -6.59 10.07
N LEU A 144 1.15 -6.51 10.79
CA LEU A 144 2.11 -5.41 10.66
C LEU A 144 2.78 -5.35 9.28
N LYS A 145 2.83 -6.45 8.52
CA LYS A 145 3.44 -6.48 7.18
C LYS A 145 2.44 -6.37 6.03
N LEU A 146 1.13 -6.45 6.30
CA LEU A 146 0.07 -6.57 5.30
C LEU A 146 0.07 -5.41 4.28
N ASP A 147 -0.10 -4.17 4.74
CA ASP A 147 0.16 -2.96 3.95
C ASP A 147 1.10 -2.05 4.72
N SER A 148 2.40 -2.28 4.55
CA SER A 148 3.44 -1.54 5.22
C SER A 148 4.50 -1.06 4.24
N LYS A 149 5.12 0.07 4.54
CA LYS A 149 6.26 0.58 3.80
C LYS A 149 7.21 1.30 4.75
N VAL A 150 8.50 1.20 4.46
CA VAL A 150 9.55 1.90 5.19
C VAL A 150 9.76 3.27 4.56
N TYR A 151 9.85 4.28 5.41
CA TYR A 151 10.09 5.68 5.08
C TYR A 151 11.25 6.20 5.92
N THR A 152 11.91 7.24 5.43
CA THR A 152 12.84 8.04 6.23
C THR A 152 12.20 9.41 6.41
N ILE A 153 11.74 9.71 7.62
CA ILE A 153 11.05 10.96 7.96
C ILE A 153 11.83 11.58 9.10
N GLY A 154 12.28 12.83 8.94
CA GLY A 154 13.05 13.48 10.00
C GLY A 154 14.42 12.89 10.31
N GLY A 155 14.96 12.07 9.41
CA GLY A 155 16.18 11.29 9.66
C GLY A 155 15.91 9.93 10.33
N GLU A 156 14.68 9.67 10.80
CA GLU A 156 14.30 8.40 11.40
C GLU A 156 13.74 7.43 10.35
N LYS A 157 14.19 6.18 10.41
CA LYS A 157 13.76 5.07 9.59
C LYS A 157 12.54 4.40 10.21
N LEU A 158 11.38 4.79 9.70
CA LEU A 158 10.09 4.39 10.22
C LEU A 158 9.43 3.38 9.30
N ARG A 159 8.76 2.38 9.89
CA ARG A 159 7.81 1.54 9.14
C ARG A 159 6.39 1.99 9.44
N VAL A 160 5.68 2.45 8.40
CA VAL A 160 4.27 2.86 8.51
C VAL A 160 3.39 1.74 7.98
N SER A 161 2.65 1.12 8.89
CA SER A 161 1.86 -0.08 8.67
C SER A 161 0.39 0.22 8.84
N VAL A 162 -0.44 -0.22 7.90
CA VAL A 162 -1.86 0.07 7.87
C VAL A 162 -2.65 -1.23 7.69
N VAL A 163 -3.70 -1.40 8.49
CA VAL A 163 -4.71 -2.44 8.32
C VAL A 163 -6.06 -1.77 8.17
N GLU A 164 -6.68 -1.94 7.02
CA GLU A 164 -8.03 -1.43 6.74
C GLU A 164 -9.05 -2.52 7.06
N THR A 165 -10.03 -2.19 7.90
CA THR A 165 -11.04 -3.16 8.35
C THR A 165 -12.37 -2.47 8.65
N PRO A 166 -13.50 -3.15 8.41
CA PRO A 166 -14.82 -2.72 8.89
C PRO A 166 -15.06 -3.02 10.39
N ARG A 167 -14.08 -3.65 11.06
CA ARG A 167 -14.11 -4.11 12.46
C ARG A 167 -12.74 -3.88 13.12
N PRO A 168 -12.38 -2.63 13.45
CA PRO A 168 -11.10 -2.32 14.10
C PRO A 168 -10.93 -3.03 15.45
N GLU A 169 -12.02 -3.28 16.17
CA GLU A 169 -12.05 -3.99 17.44
C GLU A 169 -11.42 -5.39 17.36
N ASP A 170 -11.59 -6.10 16.25
CA ASP A 170 -11.03 -7.45 16.08
C ASP A 170 -9.50 -7.44 15.99
N VAL A 171 -8.93 -6.41 15.37
CA VAL A 171 -7.48 -6.20 15.31
C VAL A 171 -6.97 -5.77 16.69
N LEU A 172 -7.69 -4.85 17.33
CA LEU A 172 -7.33 -4.26 18.61
C LEU A 172 -7.48 -5.22 19.80
N LYS A 173 -8.22 -6.33 19.69
CA LYS A 173 -8.16 -7.44 20.67
C LYS A 173 -6.75 -8.02 20.84
N LYS A 174 -5.88 -7.85 19.83
CA LYS A 174 -4.49 -8.36 19.82
C LYS A 174 -3.45 -7.32 20.26
N LYS A 175 -3.86 -6.17 20.81
CA LYS A 175 -2.99 -5.03 21.18
C LYS A 175 -1.66 -5.43 21.81
N VAL A 176 -1.68 -6.20 22.89
CA VAL A 176 -0.45 -6.62 23.62
C VAL A 176 0.52 -7.36 22.69
N SER A 177 0.00 -8.32 21.92
CA SER A 177 0.81 -9.11 20.98
C SER A 177 1.29 -8.29 19.77
N LEU A 178 0.50 -7.29 19.33
CA LEU A 178 0.89 -6.34 18.29
C LEU A 178 2.03 -5.46 18.77
N VAL A 179 1.95 -4.90 19.98
CA VAL A 179 3.04 -4.08 20.56
C VAL A 179 4.31 -4.89 20.71
N HIS A 180 4.23 -6.14 21.17
CA HIS A 180 5.40 -7.03 21.23
C HIS A 180 5.98 -7.28 19.83
N ALA A 181 5.14 -7.56 18.82
CA ALA A 181 5.59 -7.77 17.45
C ALA A 181 6.19 -6.51 16.81
N MET A 182 5.69 -5.31 17.16
CA MET A 182 6.27 -4.04 16.74
C MET A 182 7.68 -3.88 17.28
N LYS A 183 7.90 -4.09 18.59
CA LYS A 183 9.23 -4.04 19.22
C LYS A 183 10.21 -5.02 18.57
N LYS A 184 9.78 -6.28 18.37
CA LYS A 184 10.58 -7.27 17.66
C LYS A 184 10.93 -6.84 16.23
N MET A 185 10.00 -6.22 15.51
CA MET A 185 10.22 -5.74 14.15
C MET A 185 11.21 -4.58 14.09
N VAL A 186 11.17 -3.68 15.08
CA VAL A 186 12.16 -2.59 15.24
C VAL A 186 13.57 -3.16 15.33
N GLU A 187 13.77 -4.16 16.19
CA GLU A 187 15.05 -4.86 16.37
C GLU A 187 15.49 -5.61 15.11
N ASP A 188 14.63 -6.49 14.58
CA ASP A 188 14.94 -7.39 13.47
C ASP A 188 15.29 -6.61 12.18
N GLU A 189 14.62 -5.47 11.93
CA GLU A 189 14.76 -4.70 10.69
C GLU A 189 15.61 -3.42 10.85
N LYS A 190 16.16 -3.18 12.05
CA LYS A 190 16.92 -1.97 12.40
C LYS A 190 16.16 -0.71 12.01
N LEU A 191 14.96 -0.58 12.55
CA LEU A 191 14.09 0.60 12.41
C LEU A 191 14.27 1.47 13.65
N ASP A 192 13.90 2.74 13.55
CA ASP A 192 13.77 3.59 14.74
C ASP A 192 12.41 3.35 15.40
N ASP A 193 11.34 3.22 14.60
CA ASP A 193 10.00 2.91 15.11
C ASP A 193 9.08 2.24 14.07
N VAL A 194 8.00 1.67 14.57
CA VAL A 194 6.86 1.18 13.78
C VAL A 194 5.62 2.01 14.14
N LEU A 195 5.01 2.63 13.13
CA LEU A 195 3.74 3.33 13.28
C LEU A 195 2.62 2.45 12.72
N PHE A 196 1.72 1.98 13.59
CA PHE A 196 0.64 1.07 13.21
C PHE A 196 -0.73 1.76 13.29
N PHE A 197 -1.43 1.80 12.16
CA PHE A 197 -2.76 2.38 12.03
C PHE A 197 -3.77 1.31 11.63
N VAL A 198 -4.89 1.27 12.34
CA VAL A 198 -6.07 0.49 11.97
C VAL A 198 -7.08 1.46 11.39
N ILE A 199 -7.39 1.35 10.10
CA ILE A 199 -8.34 2.23 9.41
C ILE A 199 -9.72 1.61 9.50
N ASP A 200 -10.62 2.31 10.20
CA ASP A 200 -12.02 2.00 10.20
C ASP A 200 -12.67 2.54 8.92
N ILE A 201 -12.98 1.62 8.00
CA ILE A 201 -13.56 1.96 6.69
C ILE A 201 -15.01 2.45 6.84
N LYS A 202 -15.71 2.06 7.92
CA LYS A 202 -17.11 2.45 8.14
C LYS A 202 -17.20 3.87 8.66
N HIS A 203 -16.41 4.19 9.68
CA HIS A 203 -16.42 5.49 10.36
C HIS A 203 -15.37 6.47 9.83
N GLU A 204 -14.65 6.08 8.77
CA GLU A 204 -13.68 6.92 8.07
C GLU A 204 -12.65 7.54 9.01
N THR A 205 -12.14 6.72 9.93
CA THR A 205 -11.27 7.14 11.04
C THR A 205 -10.08 6.20 11.14
N ALA A 206 -8.89 6.75 11.39
CA ALA A 206 -7.71 5.95 11.73
C ALA A 206 -7.58 5.81 13.25
N LEU A 207 -7.31 4.60 13.71
CA LEU A 207 -6.96 4.28 15.09
C LEU A 207 -5.47 3.98 15.13
N PHE A 208 -4.69 4.83 15.80
CA PHE A 208 -3.25 4.63 15.96
C PHE A 208 -2.96 3.83 17.24
N LEU A 209 -2.23 2.72 17.10
CA LEU A 209 -1.75 1.93 18.22
C LEU A 209 -0.25 2.18 18.42
N PRO A 210 0.16 2.84 19.51
CA PRO A 210 1.57 3.12 19.77
C PRO A 210 2.37 1.86 20.09
N GLY A 211 3.56 1.74 19.49
CA GLY A 211 4.56 0.72 19.85
C GLY A 211 5.61 1.22 20.86
N SER A 212 5.75 2.53 20.99
CA SER A 212 6.73 3.23 21.83
C SER A 212 6.26 4.65 22.18
N ASN A 213 6.92 5.30 23.13
CA ASN A 213 6.65 6.70 23.48
C ASN A 213 7.06 7.65 22.34
N SER A 214 8.15 7.33 21.63
CA SER A 214 8.62 8.08 20.46
C SER A 214 7.58 8.07 19.33
N ALA A 215 7.07 6.88 18.99
CA ALA A 215 5.97 6.72 18.04
C ALA A 215 4.72 7.52 18.42
N SER A 216 4.40 7.56 19.72
CA SER A 216 3.27 8.36 20.25
C SER A 216 3.51 9.84 20.01
N ALA A 217 4.64 10.39 20.47
CA ALA A 217 4.98 11.80 20.33
C ALA A 217 4.95 12.27 18.86
N MET A 218 5.42 11.44 17.93
CA MET A 218 5.40 11.76 16.51
C MET A 218 3.98 11.88 15.95
N VAL A 219 3.10 10.92 16.25
CA VAL A 219 1.73 10.92 15.72
C VAL A 219 0.87 11.99 16.39
N GLU A 220 1.01 12.17 17.71
CA GLU A 220 0.32 13.23 18.45
C GLU A 220 0.66 14.62 17.90
N LYS A 221 1.95 14.87 17.62
CA LYS A 221 2.40 16.11 16.98
C LYS A 221 1.84 16.27 15.56
N ALA A 222 1.87 15.20 14.76
CA ALA A 222 1.48 15.26 13.35
C ALA A 222 -0.02 15.48 13.13
N PHE A 223 -0.85 15.01 14.05
CA PHE A 223 -2.30 15.05 13.90
C PHE A 223 -3.02 15.88 14.97
N HIS A 224 -2.28 16.52 15.88
CA HIS A 224 -2.83 17.26 17.01
C HIS A 224 -3.87 16.42 17.79
N THR A 225 -3.48 15.19 18.11
CA THR A 225 -4.29 14.17 18.80
C THR A 225 -3.53 13.61 20.00
N TRP A 226 -4.15 12.72 20.78
CA TRP A 226 -3.55 12.11 21.97
C TRP A 226 -3.91 10.63 22.07
N VAL A 227 -3.01 9.82 22.61
CA VAL A 227 -3.32 8.44 22.99
C VAL A 227 -4.19 8.47 24.24
N HIS A 228 -5.44 8.02 24.12
CA HIS A 228 -6.36 7.98 25.25
C HIS A 228 -5.96 6.84 26.22
N GLU A 229 -5.77 7.16 27.51
CA GLU A 229 -5.34 6.18 28.53
C GLU A 229 -6.26 4.94 28.59
N ASP A 230 -7.58 5.16 28.57
CA ASP A 230 -8.58 4.09 28.69
C ASP A 230 -8.51 3.07 27.54
N SER A 231 -8.18 3.55 26.34
CA SER A 231 -8.20 2.74 25.12
C SER A 231 -6.80 2.35 24.65
N GLY A 232 -5.75 3.05 25.08
CA GLY A 232 -4.38 2.87 24.61
C GLY A 232 -4.21 3.12 23.11
N VAL A 233 -5.10 3.90 22.48
CA VAL A 233 -5.02 4.29 21.06
C VAL A 233 -5.37 5.77 20.89
N ALA A 234 -4.88 6.39 19.81
CA ALA A 234 -5.31 7.71 19.37
C ALA A 234 -6.32 7.58 18.22
N LEU A 235 -7.37 8.41 18.22
CA LEU A 235 -8.35 8.47 17.14
C LEU A 235 -8.05 9.65 16.22
N ILE A 236 -8.11 9.42 14.91
CA ILE A 236 -7.78 10.42 13.89
C ILE A 236 -8.90 10.42 12.83
N PRO A 237 -9.96 11.20 13.06
CA PRO A 237 -11.10 11.28 12.13
C PRO A 237 -10.71 11.77 10.75
N GLY A 238 -11.37 11.24 9.72
CA GLY A 238 -11.16 11.62 8.31
C GLY A 238 -9.89 11.05 7.67
N VAL A 239 -9.06 10.29 8.39
CA VAL A 239 -7.82 9.70 7.86
C VAL A 239 -8.05 8.28 7.38
N LEU A 240 -7.88 8.08 6.07
CA LEU A 240 -8.05 6.81 5.37
C LEU A 240 -6.81 6.39 4.57
N SER A 241 -6.05 7.36 4.07
CA SER A 241 -4.97 7.11 3.11
C SER A 241 -3.59 7.32 3.72
N ARG A 242 -2.80 6.23 3.78
CA ARG A 242 -1.37 6.34 4.13
C ARG A 242 -0.66 7.38 3.26
N LYS A 243 -0.86 7.31 1.94
CA LYS A 243 -0.10 8.12 0.98
C LYS A 243 -0.51 9.58 0.94
N LYS A 244 -1.82 9.87 1.01
CA LYS A 244 -2.33 11.24 0.87
C LYS A 244 -2.44 11.99 2.20
N GLN A 245 -2.57 11.28 3.32
CA GLN A 245 -2.89 11.91 4.61
C GLN A 245 -1.83 11.59 5.66
N ILE A 246 -1.48 10.32 5.86
CA ILE A 246 -0.56 9.94 6.94
C ILE A 246 0.88 10.40 6.70
N ILE A 247 1.46 10.04 5.56
CA ILE A 247 2.86 10.39 5.27
C ILE A 247 3.06 11.91 5.19
N PRO A 248 2.22 12.70 4.49
CA PRO A 248 2.40 14.16 4.46
C PRO A 248 2.28 14.82 5.84
N ALA A 249 1.36 14.36 6.70
CA ALA A 249 1.23 14.89 8.06
C ALA A 249 2.48 14.62 8.91
N LEU A 250 3.03 13.40 8.83
CA LEU A 250 4.27 13.04 9.53
C LEU A 250 5.46 13.86 9.02
N GLU A 251 5.59 14.04 7.69
CA GLU A 251 6.65 14.86 7.10
C GLU A 251 6.56 16.33 7.54
N ALA A 252 5.36 16.92 7.50
CA ALA A 252 5.12 18.30 7.94
C ALA A 252 5.46 18.52 9.42
N ALA A 253 5.20 17.52 10.27
CA ALA A 253 5.48 17.60 11.70
C ALA A 253 6.97 17.70 12.04
N VAL A 254 7.87 17.25 11.16
CA VAL A 254 9.32 17.29 11.42
C VAL A 254 10.01 18.56 10.90
N VAL A 255 9.43 19.27 9.94
CA VAL A 255 10.04 20.48 9.32
C VAL A 255 10.17 21.67 10.30
N THR A 256 9.59 21.61 11.50
CA THR A 256 9.65 22.67 12.53
C THR A 256 10.98 22.78 13.30
N LYS A 257 12.11 22.28 12.76
CA LYS A 257 13.45 22.40 13.40
C LYS A 257 14.44 23.31 12.66
N SER A 258 14.06 23.95 11.55
CA SER A 258 15.00 24.71 10.70
C SER A 258 14.90 26.23 10.77
N GLU A 259 14.04 26.83 11.59
CA GLU A 259 13.89 28.30 11.69
C GLU A 259 14.30 28.91 13.05
N VAL A 260 15.14 28.24 13.84
CA VAL A 260 15.71 28.85 15.05
C VAL A 260 17.23 28.65 15.07
N THR A 261 17.90 29.19 14.06
CA THR A 261 19.35 29.47 14.14
C THR A 261 19.70 30.70 13.29
N GLU A 262 19.07 31.85 13.58
CA GLU A 262 19.63 33.17 13.30
C GLU A 262 18.70 34.23 13.90
N LEU A 263 19.01 34.64 15.14
CA LEU A 263 18.89 35.99 15.69
C LEU A 263 19.73 36.05 16.98
#